data_AF-A0A2C6KPK8-F1
#
_entry.id   AF-A0A2C6KPK8-F1
#
_cell.length_a   1.000
_cell.length_b   1.000
_cell.length_c   1.000
_cell.angle_alpha   90.00
_cell.angle_beta   90.00
_cell.angle_gamma   90.00
#
_symmetry.space_group_name_H-M   'P 1'
#
loop_
_entity.id
_entity.type
_entity.pdbx_description
1 polymer ?
#
loop_
_entity_poly.entity_id
_entity_poly.type
_entity_poly.pdbx_seq_one_letter_code
_entity_poly.pdbx_strand_id
1 'polypeptide(L)'
;MIKSVVAHDEDRVPGRRTLCAGVCTLELPGVYTPQTHLSFPFQKGENRTEINLWMFFAVFSHSLLLSFSSSCGQLEEWLDVCLKLEELLGGRETVDLLQLKNSEKQMSRLSAQISEARSHALKPLATSVQLDRRRVELQDELKEDQKQLLLLKREARELRKAIEDALSGVVKGVKTSLVGIQPDKLA
;
A
#
# COMPACT_ATOMS: atom_id res chain seq x y z
N MET A 1 45.66 -30.75 21.64
CA MET A 1 46.61 -31.62 22.36
C MET A 1 48.00 -31.18 21.94
N ILE A 2 48.79 -30.56 22.82
CA ILE A 2 50.10 -29.98 22.46
C ILE A 2 51.14 -31.10 22.44
N LYS A 3 51.73 -31.41 21.28
CA LYS A 3 52.89 -32.30 21.20
C LYS A 3 54.16 -31.46 21.14
N SER A 4 54.97 -31.49 22.20
CA SER A 4 56.31 -30.89 22.18
C SER A 4 57.29 -31.89 21.55
N VAL A 5 57.85 -31.56 20.39
CA VAL A 5 58.97 -32.32 19.81
C VAL A 5 60.26 -31.68 20.31
N VAL A 6 61.02 -32.41 21.14
CA VAL A 6 62.38 -32.04 21.51
C VAL A 6 63.31 -32.67 20.48
N ALA A 7 63.86 -31.86 19.58
CA ALA A 7 64.98 -32.28 18.75
C ALA A 7 66.23 -32.37 19.65
N HIS A 8 66.74 -33.58 19.85
CA HIS A 8 68.08 -33.81 20.37
C HIS A 8 69.07 -33.63 19.23
N ASP A 9 69.86 -32.55 19.27
CA ASP A 9 71.04 -32.39 18.42
C ASP A 9 72.27 -32.52 19.32
N GLU A 10 73.00 -33.63 19.17
CA GLU A 10 74.35 -33.78 19.69
C GLU A 10 75.31 -33.05 18.74
N ASP A 11 75.83 -31.90 19.18
CA ASP A 11 77.19 -31.50 18.80
C ASP A 11 77.71 -30.42 19.77
N ARG A 12 78.78 -30.79 20.49
CA ARG A 12 79.40 -30.00 21.55
C ARG A 12 80.52 -29.13 20.95
N VAL A 13 80.27 -27.84 20.78
CA VAL A 13 81.32 -26.83 20.54
C VAL A 13 81.35 -25.85 21.73
N PRO A 14 82.48 -25.70 22.46
CA PRO A 14 82.55 -24.79 23.59
C PRO A 14 82.77 -23.35 23.08
N GLY A 15 81.84 -22.44 23.37
CA GLY A 15 82.07 -20.99 23.25
C GLY A 15 81.04 -20.14 22.49
N ARG A 16 79.94 -20.70 21.98
CA ARG A 16 78.83 -19.90 21.41
C ARG A 16 77.55 -20.10 22.20
N ARG A 17 76.92 -19.00 22.63
CA ARG A 17 75.57 -19.01 23.20
C ARG A 17 74.58 -19.38 22.10
N THR A 18 74.11 -20.61 22.11
CA THR A 18 73.06 -21.10 21.21
C THR A 18 71.71 -20.51 21.65
N LEU A 19 71.12 -19.64 20.83
CA LEU A 19 69.72 -19.24 20.97
C LEU A 19 68.87 -20.42 20.55
N CYS A 20 68.23 -21.09 21.51
CA CYS A 20 67.26 -22.14 21.22
C CYS A 20 65.99 -21.49 20.66
N ALA A 21 65.80 -21.54 19.35
CA ALA A 21 64.52 -21.21 18.73
C ALA A 21 63.55 -22.36 19.00
N GLY A 22 62.66 -22.18 19.99
CA GLY A 22 61.54 -23.09 20.20
C GLY A 22 60.49 -22.86 19.11
N VAL A 23 60.34 -23.80 18.18
CA VAL A 23 59.28 -23.77 17.18
C VAL A 23 58.04 -24.43 17.78
N CYS A 24 56.98 -23.65 18.01
CA CYS A 24 55.69 -24.16 18.42
C CYS A 24 54.75 -24.19 17.21
N THR A 25 54.54 -25.36 16.62
CA THR A 25 53.55 -25.56 15.56
C THR A 25 52.20 -25.88 16.19
N LEU A 26 51.20 -25.01 15.98
CA LEU A 26 49.87 -25.15 16.56
C LEU A 26 48.91 -25.60 15.44
N GLU A 27 48.72 -26.91 15.30
CA GLU A 27 47.73 -27.46 14.38
C GLU A 27 46.34 -27.36 15.00
N LEU A 28 45.51 -26.47 14.46
CA LEU A 28 44.07 -26.44 14.71
C LEU A 28 43.37 -27.28 13.62
N PRO A 29 42.50 -28.25 13.98
CA PRO A 29 41.81 -29.05 12.99
C PRO A 29 40.76 -28.20 12.26
N GLY A 30 40.96 -27.99 10.95
CA GLY A 30 39.88 -27.61 10.04
C GLY A 30 39.92 -26.21 9.41
N VAL A 31 41.02 -25.45 9.45
CA VAL A 31 41.12 -24.18 8.73
C VAL A 31 42.42 -24.12 7.94
N TYR A 32 42.31 -24.04 6.61
CA TYR A 32 43.44 -23.71 5.73
C TYR A 32 43.82 -22.24 5.95
N THR A 33 44.80 -21.99 6.82
CA THR A 33 45.46 -20.69 6.91
C THR A 33 46.86 -20.77 6.30
N PRO A 34 47.35 -19.67 5.67
CA PRO A 34 48.73 -19.61 5.21
C PRO A 34 49.69 -19.61 6.41
N GLN A 35 50.79 -20.35 6.32
CA GLN A 35 51.83 -20.42 7.35
C GLN A 35 52.49 -19.05 7.54
N THR A 36 52.06 -18.29 8.55
CA THR A 36 52.77 -17.09 9.01
C THR A 36 53.81 -17.49 10.05
N HIS A 37 55.08 -17.48 9.64
CA HIS A 37 56.23 -17.66 10.52
C HIS A 37 56.43 -16.40 11.38
N LEU A 38 56.14 -16.50 12.68
CA LEU A 38 56.50 -15.47 13.66
C LEU A 38 57.69 -15.96 14.49
N SER A 39 58.84 -15.31 14.30
CA SER A 39 60.05 -15.57 15.07
C SER A 39 60.17 -14.54 16.20
N PHE A 40 60.12 -14.99 17.45
CA PHE A 40 60.36 -14.13 18.60
C PHE A 40 61.72 -14.44 19.23
N PRO A 41 62.58 -13.44 19.49
CA PRO A 41 63.85 -13.65 20.18
C PRO A 41 63.59 -13.87 21.67
N PHE A 42 63.80 -15.10 22.16
CA PHE A 42 63.60 -15.44 23.57
C PHE A 42 64.93 -15.45 24.34
N GLN A 43 65.07 -14.64 25.39
CA GLN A 43 66.21 -14.73 26.31
C GLN A 43 65.93 -15.76 27.40
N LYS A 44 66.91 -16.66 27.61
CA LYS A 44 66.81 -17.79 28.53
C LYS A 44 66.85 -17.29 29.99
N GLY A 45 65.68 -17.02 30.57
CA GLY A 45 65.53 -16.61 31.98
C GLY A 45 64.12 -16.19 32.44
N GLU A 46 63.17 -15.96 31.52
CA GLU A 46 61.82 -15.48 31.89
C GLU A 46 60.85 -16.57 32.36
N ASN A 47 60.01 -16.24 33.34
CA ASN A 47 59.07 -17.14 34.00
C ASN A 47 58.04 -17.69 33.00
N ARG A 48 57.82 -19.02 33.02
CA ARG A 48 56.88 -19.72 32.12
C ARG A 48 55.46 -19.14 32.11
N THR A 49 55.05 -18.44 33.15
CA THR A 49 53.74 -17.76 33.24
C THR A 49 53.64 -16.52 32.34
N GLU A 50 54.72 -15.76 32.19
CA GLU A 50 54.73 -14.56 31.35
C GLU A 50 54.71 -14.93 29.86
N ILE A 51 55.45 -15.97 29.48
CA ILE A 51 55.45 -16.52 28.10
C ILE A 51 54.04 -16.93 27.67
N ASN A 52 53.30 -17.61 28.56
CA ASN A 52 51.94 -18.03 28.28
C ASN A 52 51.00 -16.83 28.13
N LEU A 53 51.19 -15.76 28.91
CA LEU A 53 50.41 -14.52 28.80
C LEU A 53 50.67 -13.78 27.49
N TRP A 54 51.93 -13.67 27.06
CA TRP A 54 52.28 -13.03 25.78
C TRP A 54 51.76 -13.82 24.58
N MET A 55 51.85 -15.15 24.62
CA MET A 55 51.22 -16.00 23.61
C MET A 55 49.70 -15.85 23.60
N PHE A 56 49.06 -15.79 24.77
CA PHE A 56 47.61 -15.57 24.85
C PHE A 56 47.23 -14.21 24.28
N PHE A 57 47.96 -13.15 24.61
CA PHE A 57 47.74 -11.81 24.06
C PHE A 57 47.95 -11.76 22.55
N ALA A 58 48.97 -12.42 22.02
CA ALA A 58 49.23 -12.47 20.57
C ALA A 58 48.11 -13.23 19.84
N VAL A 59 47.69 -14.39 20.34
CA VAL A 59 46.61 -15.19 19.73
C VAL A 59 45.25 -14.49 19.87
N PHE A 60 44.98 -13.88 21.01
CA PHE A 60 43.74 -13.16 21.27
C PHE A 60 43.65 -11.87 20.44
N SER A 61 44.74 -11.09 20.36
CA SER A 61 44.79 -9.91 19.50
C SER A 61 44.68 -10.26 18.03
N HIS A 62 45.33 -11.32 17.56
CA HIS A 62 45.21 -11.78 16.17
C HIS A 62 43.81 -12.29 15.84
N SER A 63 43.16 -13.02 16.77
CA SER A 63 41.77 -13.50 16.60
C SER A 63 40.76 -12.34 16.61
N LEU A 64 40.98 -11.33 17.45
CA LEU A 64 40.19 -10.10 17.46
C LEU A 64 40.39 -9.29 16.18
N LEU A 65 41.63 -9.17 15.69
CA LEU A 65 41.95 -8.49 14.43
C LEU A 65 41.32 -9.19 13.23
N LEU A 66 41.38 -10.52 13.17
CA LEU A 66 40.73 -11.29 12.11
C LEU A 66 39.20 -11.12 12.15
N SER A 67 38.61 -11.23 13.35
CA SER A 67 37.16 -11.08 13.52
C SER A 67 36.69 -9.67 13.13
N PHE A 68 37.42 -8.63 13.55
CA PHE A 68 37.15 -7.24 13.19
C PHE A 68 37.32 -7.00 11.69
N SER A 69 38.35 -7.57 11.06
CA SER A 69 38.55 -7.47 9.60
C SER A 69 37.45 -8.17 8.81
N SER A 70 36.94 -9.30 9.29
CA SER A 70 35.85 -10.03 8.63
C SER A 70 34.51 -9.29 8.71
N SER A 71 34.22 -8.62 9.84
CA SER A 71 33.05 -7.74 9.96
C SER A 71 33.17 -6.46 9.13
N CYS A 72 34.39 -5.90 9.01
CA CYS A 72 34.64 -4.75 8.14
C CYS A 72 34.51 -5.11 6.65
N GLY A 73 35.06 -6.25 6.23
CA GLY A 73 34.95 -6.70 4.84
C GLY A 73 33.50 -6.97 4.41
N GLN A 74 32.69 -7.59 5.28
CA GLN A 74 31.26 -7.78 5.02
C GLN A 74 30.48 -6.46 4.96
N LEU A 75 30.86 -5.48 5.79
CA LEU A 75 30.26 -4.15 5.75
C LEU A 75 30.64 -3.41 4.46
N GLU A 76 31.90 -3.50 4.02
CA GLU A 76 32.37 -2.93 2.77
C GLU A 76 31.69 -3.56 1.54
N GLU A 77 31.54 -4.88 1.51
CA GLU A 77 30.79 -5.58 0.46
C GLU A 77 29.33 -5.15 0.42
N TRP A 78 28.68 -5.03 1.59
CA TRP A 78 27.30 -4.55 1.67
C TRP A 78 27.17 -3.10 1.17
N LEU A 79 28.14 -2.24 1.52
CA LEU A 79 28.16 -0.85 1.11
C LEU A 79 28.41 -0.70 -0.40
N ASP A 80 29.27 -1.54 -0.99
CA ASP A 80 29.49 -1.61 -2.44
C ASP A 80 28.23 -2.09 -3.19
N VAL A 81 27.51 -3.07 -2.63
CA VAL A 81 26.21 -3.49 -3.17
C VAL A 81 25.20 -2.34 -3.11
N CYS A 82 25.13 -1.60 -2.01
CA CYS A 82 24.25 -0.43 -1.88
C CYS A 82 24.60 0.67 -2.90
N LEU A 83 25.87 0.97 -3.11
CA LEU A 83 26.33 1.96 -4.09
C LEU A 83 26.02 1.54 -5.52
N LYS A 84 26.21 0.27 -5.87
CA LYS A 84 25.82 -0.28 -7.17
C LYS A 84 24.31 -0.24 -7.37
N LEU A 85 23.54 -0.50 -6.32
CA LEU A 85 22.08 -0.41 -6.37
C LEU A 85 21.63 1.04 -6.59
N GLU A 86 22.29 2.00 -5.93
CA GLU A 86 22.06 3.43 -6.12
C GLU A 86 22.39 3.86 -7.55
N GLU A 87 23.50 3.41 -8.12
CA GLU A 87 23.88 3.71 -9.51
C GLU A 87 22.87 3.13 -10.52
N LEU A 88 22.43 1.88 -10.32
CA LEU A 88 21.43 1.23 -11.16
C LEU A 88 20.05 1.88 -11.05
N LEU A 89 19.67 2.37 -9.87
CA LEU A 89 18.40 3.07 -9.64
C LEU A 89 18.45 4.55 -10.07
N GLY A 90 19.63 5.16 -10.02
CA GLY A 90 19.89 6.55 -10.41
C GLY A 90 20.16 6.74 -11.90
N GLY A 91 20.39 5.65 -12.64
CA GLY A 91 20.51 5.67 -14.09
C GLY A 91 19.29 6.30 -14.76
N ARG A 92 19.55 7.15 -15.77
CA ARG A 92 18.52 7.91 -16.49
C ARG A 92 17.37 7.03 -16.99
N GLU A 93 17.67 5.86 -17.54
CA GLU A 93 16.69 4.90 -18.06
C GLU A 93 15.77 4.36 -16.95
N THR A 94 16.32 4.06 -15.77
CA THR A 94 15.55 3.59 -14.61
C THR A 94 14.63 4.68 -14.08
N VAL A 95 15.11 5.92 -14.03
CA VAL A 95 14.30 7.09 -13.66
C VAL A 95 13.16 7.30 -14.66
N ASP A 96 13.43 7.21 -15.97
CA ASP A 96 12.42 7.34 -17.02
C ASP A 96 11.35 6.23 -16.93
N LEU A 97 11.76 4.98 -16.64
CA LEU A 97 10.84 3.86 -16.41
C LEU A 97 9.99 4.06 -15.14
N LEU A 98 10.57 4.59 -14.06
CA LEU A 98 9.84 4.93 -12.84
C LEU A 98 8.82 6.05 -13.09
N GLN A 99 9.18 7.05 -13.88
CA GLN A 99 8.26 8.12 -14.30
C GLN A 99 7.13 7.58 -15.17
N LEU A 100 7.42 6.70 -16.13
CA LEU A 100 6.41 6.03 -16.95
C LEU A 100 5.44 5.21 -16.11
N LYS A 101 5.95 4.41 -15.16
CA LYS A 101 5.11 3.63 -14.24
C LYS A 101 4.22 4.52 -13.37
N ASN A 102 4.75 5.65 -12.90
CA ASN A 102 3.96 6.62 -12.15
C ASN A 102 2.89 7.29 -13.02
N SER A 103 3.20 7.61 -14.27
CA SER A 103 2.25 8.14 -15.25
C SER A 103 1.12 7.14 -15.53
N GLU A 104 1.45 5.86 -15.75
CA GLU A 104 0.46 4.79 -15.93
C GLU A 104 -0.48 4.67 -14.71
N LYS A 105 0.08 4.73 -13.50
CA LYS A 105 -0.70 4.73 -12.25
C LYS A 105 -1.63 5.94 -12.13
N GLN A 106 -1.20 7.10 -12.62
CA GLN A 106 -2.07 8.28 -12.66
C GLN A 106 -3.15 8.16 -13.74
N MET A 107 -2.81 7.66 -14.94
CA MET A 107 -3.76 7.43 -16.02
C MET A 107 -4.85 6.43 -15.64
N SER A 108 -4.49 5.32 -15.01
CA SER A 108 -5.45 4.33 -14.52
C SER A 108 -6.42 4.92 -13.48
N ARG A 109 -5.92 5.75 -12.56
CA ARG A 109 -6.77 6.49 -11.59
C ARG A 109 -7.72 7.46 -12.29
N LEU A 110 -7.22 8.25 -13.24
CA LEU A 110 -8.06 9.19 -14.01
C LEU A 110 -9.10 8.43 -14.84
N SER A 111 -8.73 7.31 -15.45
CA SER A 111 -9.66 6.44 -16.19
C SER A 111 -10.77 5.91 -15.30
N ALA A 112 -10.43 5.48 -14.07
CA ALA A 112 -11.43 5.04 -13.09
C ALA A 112 -12.39 6.18 -12.70
N GLN A 113 -11.86 7.37 -12.41
CA GLN A 113 -12.67 8.57 -12.10
C GLN A 113 -13.58 8.97 -13.26
N ILE A 114 -13.09 8.92 -14.50
CA ILE A 114 -13.91 9.21 -15.70
C ILE A 114 -15.02 8.17 -15.85
N SER A 115 -14.72 6.89 -15.65
CA SER A 115 -15.72 5.82 -15.71
C SER A 115 -16.80 5.99 -14.64
N GLU A 116 -16.39 6.31 -13.41
CA GLU A 116 -17.29 6.59 -12.30
C GLU A 116 -18.17 7.81 -12.62
N ALA A 117 -17.58 8.93 -13.01
CA ALA A 117 -18.31 10.15 -13.40
C ALA A 117 -19.30 9.90 -14.55
N ARG A 118 -18.92 9.13 -15.57
CA ARG A 118 -19.84 8.73 -16.66
C ARG A 118 -21.02 7.92 -16.13
N SER A 119 -20.78 6.97 -15.24
CA SER A 119 -21.85 6.17 -14.63
C SER A 119 -22.82 7.04 -13.82
N HIS A 120 -22.30 8.05 -13.11
CA HIS A 120 -23.10 9.01 -12.37
C HIS A 120 -23.85 9.98 -13.26
N ALA A 121 -23.33 10.32 -14.44
CA ALA A 121 -24.01 11.17 -15.42
C ALA A 121 -25.13 10.44 -16.19
N LEU A 122 -25.03 9.12 -16.38
CA LEU A 122 -26.06 8.34 -17.07
C LEU A 122 -27.31 8.08 -16.20
N LYS A 123 -27.14 7.95 -14.88
CA LYS A 123 -28.25 7.79 -13.93
C LYS A 123 -29.31 8.91 -14.02
N PRO A 124 -28.96 10.21 -13.96
CA PRO A 124 -29.93 11.30 -14.04
C PRO A 124 -30.64 11.36 -15.40
N LEU A 125 -29.98 10.95 -16.49
CA LEU A 125 -30.59 10.91 -17.81
C LEU A 125 -31.72 9.87 -17.87
N ALA A 126 -31.49 8.66 -17.35
CA ALA A 126 -32.51 7.62 -17.27
C ALA A 126 -33.67 8.03 -16.37
N THR A 127 -33.40 8.67 -15.22
CA THR A 127 -34.46 9.17 -14.34
C THR A 127 -35.24 10.31 -14.98
N SER A 128 -34.61 11.19 -15.77
CA SER A 128 -35.29 12.27 -16.49
C SER A 128 -36.32 11.71 -17.46
N VAL A 129 -35.94 10.70 -18.26
CA VAL A 129 -36.87 10.05 -19.20
C VAL A 129 -38.05 9.38 -18.47
N GLN A 130 -37.82 8.76 -17.31
CA GLN A 130 -38.89 8.20 -16.50
C GLN A 130 -39.83 9.28 -15.94
N LEU A 131 -39.29 10.40 -15.46
CA LEU A 131 -40.08 11.52 -14.96
C LEU A 131 -40.90 12.17 -16.08
N ASP A 132 -40.33 12.32 -17.28
CA ASP A 132 -41.05 12.85 -18.44
C ASP A 132 -42.22 11.93 -18.85
N ARG A 133 -42.01 10.60 -18.84
CA ARG A 133 -43.11 9.65 -19.07
C ARG A 133 -44.20 9.78 -18.01
N ARG A 134 -43.82 9.83 -16.72
CA ARG A 134 -44.79 9.98 -15.63
C ARG A 134 -45.55 11.30 -15.71
N ARG A 135 -44.90 12.38 -16.14
CA ARG A 135 -45.53 13.67 -16.39
C ARG A 135 -46.59 13.59 -17.49
N VAL A 136 -46.29 12.90 -18.59
CA VAL A 136 -47.25 12.70 -19.69
C VAL A 136 -48.44 11.87 -19.22
N GLU A 137 -48.20 10.76 -18.51
CA GLU A 137 -49.26 9.94 -17.92
C GLU A 137 -50.19 10.77 -17.01
N LEU A 138 -49.63 11.52 -16.07
CA LEU A 138 -50.39 12.39 -15.18
C LEU A 138 -51.14 13.49 -15.94
N GLN A 139 -50.55 14.03 -17.00
CA GLN A 139 -51.22 15.04 -17.82
C GLN A 139 -52.42 14.47 -18.57
N ASP A 140 -52.34 13.21 -19.01
CA ASP A 140 -53.44 12.53 -19.68
C ASP A 140 -54.52 12.08 -18.69
N GLU A 141 -54.15 11.61 -17.50
CA GLU A 141 -55.07 11.38 -16.37
C GLU A 141 -55.84 12.66 -16.03
N LEU A 142 -55.13 13.80 -15.88
CA LEU A 142 -55.75 15.08 -15.56
C LEU A 142 -56.70 15.58 -16.65
N LYS A 143 -56.35 15.37 -17.94
CA LYS A 143 -57.27 15.68 -19.05
C LYS A 143 -58.53 14.82 -18.98
N GLU A 144 -58.39 13.54 -18.62
CA GLU A 144 -59.54 12.63 -18.54
C GLU A 144 -60.43 12.99 -17.35
N ASP A 145 -59.85 13.24 -16.18
CA ASP A 145 -60.56 13.72 -14.99
C ASP A 145 -61.27 15.05 -15.28
N GLN A 146 -60.61 15.96 -16.00
CA GLN A 146 -61.20 17.24 -16.39
C GLN A 146 -62.42 17.05 -17.32
N LYS A 147 -62.38 16.09 -18.25
CA LYS A 147 -63.56 15.75 -19.08
C LYS A 147 -64.68 15.19 -18.23
N GLN A 148 -64.38 14.25 -17.33
CA GLN A 148 -65.39 13.66 -16.44
C GLN A 148 -66.03 14.72 -15.55
N LEU A 149 -65.24 15.64 -14.99
CA LEU A 149 -65.72 16.75 -14.18
C LEU A 149 -66.63 17.68 -15.00
N LEU A 150 -66.32 17.94 -16.28
CA LEU A 150 -67.19 18.71 -17.17
C LEU A 150 -68.52 18.00 -17.46
N LEU A 151 -68.52 16.68 -17.63
CA LEU A 151 -69.74 15.88 -17.80
C LEU A 151 -70.60 15.94 -16.54
N LEU A 152 -70.01 15.70 -15.36
CA LEU A 152 -70.71 15.78 -14.08
C LEU A 152 -71.27 17.18 -13.81
N LYS A 153 -70.52 18.25 -14.17
CA LYS A 153 -71.03 19.63 -14.09
C LYS A 153 -72.25 19.84 -15.01
N ARG A 154 -72.25 19.26 -16.21
CA ARG A 154 -73.39 19.34 -17.13
C ARG A 154 -74.61 18.61 -16.55
N GLU A 155 -74.43 17.37 -16.11
CA GLU A 155 -75.49 16.57 -15.50
C GLU A 155 -76.08 17.26 -14.25
N ALA A 156 -75.22 17.83 -13.39
CA ALA A 156 -75.67 18.59 -12.22
C ALA A 156 -76.50 19.83 -12.60
N ARG A 157 -76.14 20.53 -13.68
CA ARG A 157 -76.94 21.67 -14.20
C ARG A 157 -78.29 21.21 -14.75
N GLU A 158 -78.31 20.10 -15.50
CA GLU A 158 -79.54 19.53 -16.06
C GLU A 158 -80.50 19.08 -14.96
N LEU A 159 -79.99 18.35 -13.96
CA LEU A 159 -80.76 17.93 -12.78
C LEU A 159 -81.30 19.12 -12.01
N ARG A 160 -80.47 20.14 -11.77
CA ARG A 160 -80.91 21.36 -11.08
C ARG A 160 -82.06 22.04 -11.83
N LYS A 161 -81.94 22.18 -13.15
CA LYS A 161 -82.98 22.78 -13.99
C LYS A 161 -84.27 21.95 -13.94
N ALA A 162 -84.17 20.62 -14.06
CA ALA A 162 -85.31 19.73 -13.96
C ALA A 162 -86.04 19.84 -12.61
N ILE A 163 -85.30 20.02 -11.50
CA ILE A 163 -85.88 20.23 -10.17
C ILE A 163 -86.54 21.62 -10.07
N GLU A 164 -85.90 22.69 -10.57
CA GLU A 164 -86.47 24.04 -10.59
C GLU A 164 -87.77 24.08 -11.41
N ASP A 165 -87.81 23.41 -12.56
CA ASP A 165 -88.99 23.29 -13.42
C ASP A 165 -90.12 22.49 -12.73
N ALA A 166 -89.79 21.35 -12.10
CA ALA A 166 -90.77 20.54 -11.36
C ALA A 166 -91.35 21.30 -10.16
N LEU A 167 -90.53 22.01 -9.39
CA LEU A 167 -90.97 22.84 -8.27
C LEU A 167 -91.82 24.02 -8.74
N SER A 168 -91.45 24.68 -9.83
CA SER A 168 -92.24 25.78 -10.41
C SER A 168 -93.64 25.33 -10.85
N GLY A 169 -93.76 24.09 -11.36
CA GLY A 169 -95.03 23.46 -11.69
C GLY A 169 -95.91 23.17 -10.45
N VAL A 170 -95.31 22.75 -9.34
CA VAL A 170 -96.02 22.47 -8.08
C VAL A 170 -96.48 23.77 -7.38
N VAL A 171 -95.67 24.83 -7.42
CA VAL A 171 -95.92 26.09 -6.70
C VAL A 171 -96.79 27.08 -7.51
N LYS A 172 -97.53 26.62 -8.53
CA LYS A 172 -98.46 27.43 -9.35
C LYS A 172 -97.84 28.73 -9.89
N GLY A 173 -96.71 28.62 -10.58
CA GLY A 173 -96.16 29.72 -11.39
C GLY A 173 -95.29 30.73 -10.65
N VAL A 174 -94.94 30.47 -9.38
CA VAL A 174 -93.89 31.22 -8.68
C VAL A 174 -92.53 30.69 -9.15
N LYS A 175 -91.67 31.59 -9.63
CA LYS A 175 -90.31 31.25 -10.07
C LYS A 175 -89.48 30.73 -8.88
N THR A 176 -89.19 29.44 -8.85
CA THR A 176 -88.34 28.83 -7.81
C THR A 176 -86.89 28.75 -8.30
N SER A 177 -85.95 29.10 -7.41
CA SER A 177 -84.51 29.00 -7.66
C SER A 177 -83.88 28.23 -6.51
N LEU A 178 -83.09 27.20 -6.82
CA LEU A 178 -82.37 26.42 -5.81
C LEU A 178 -81.24 27.26 -5.20
N VAL A 179 -81.21 27.38 -3.87
CA VAL A 179 -80.15 28.09 -3.14
C VAL A 179 -79.10 27.08 -2.67
N GLY A 180 -77.85 27.23 -3.11
CA GLY A 180 -76.75 26.31 -2.79
C GLY A 180 -75.49 26.58 -3.62
N ILE A 181 -74.44 25.77 -3.40
CA ILE A 181 -73.18 25.86 -4.16
C ILE A 181 -73.50 25.61 -5.63
N GLN A 182 -73.21 26.60 -6.47
CA GLN A 182 -73.42 26.48 -7.91
C GLN A 182 -72.38 25.51 -8.48
N PRO A 183 -72.76 24.63 -9.42
CA PRO A 183 -71.84 23.68 -10.05
C PRO A 183 -70.67 24.39 -10.75
N ASP A 184 -70.84 25.66 -11.11
CA ASP A 184 -69.81 26.50 -11.76
C ASP A 184 -68.70 26.95 -10.81
N LYS A 185 -68.95 26.91 -9.50
CA LYS A 185 -68.01 27.30 -8.44
C LYS A 185 -67.24 26.13 -7.84
N LEU A 186 -67.52 24.90 -8.28
CA LEU A 186 -66.74 23.71 -7.92
C LEU A 186 -65.46 23.73 -8.79
N ALA A 187 -64.43 24.44 -8.31
CA ALA A 187 -63.10 24.45 -8.91
C ALA A 187 -62.32 23.21 -8.45
#